data_AF-A0A7J6W5K3-F1
#
_entry.id   AF-A0A7J6W5K3-F1
#
_cell.length_a   1.000
_cell.length_b   1.000
_cell.length_c   1.000
_cell.angle_alpha   90.00
_cell.angle_beta   90.00
_cell.angle_gamma   90.00
#
_symmetry.space_group_name_H-M   'P 1'
#
loop_
_entity.id
_entity.type
_entity.pdbx_description
1 polymer ?
#
loop_
_entity_poly.entity_id
_entity_poly.type
_entity_poly.pdbx_seq_one_letter_code
_entity_poly.pdbx_strand_id
1 'polypeptide(L)'
;MNFAEQENPHMRRKVLSLSQSFNKIKVANLLLTSSTSKELIDDPFNSLERAQRWKIKSAYGDIGFKYRDDQTIAYIASRMPAVYSACYRVLKEVKRRLPGFAPKRVLDFRSGTGSVHWAVREVWPHSLETINLVEPSKSMQRVGQSLLQGLKDLPVIQSYDSLQALM
;
A
#
# COMPACT_ATOMS: atom_id res chain seq x y z
N MET A 1 13.93 39.96 -6.44
CA MET A 1 12.57 39.67 -5.95
C MET A 1 12.68 38.58 -4.90
N ASN A 2 12.45 38.91 -3.63
CA ASN A 2 12.48 37.95 -2.52
C ASN A 2 11.18 37.14 -2.51
N PHE A 3 11.26 35.84 -2.82
CA PHE A 3 10.18 34.89 -2.53
C PHE A 3 10.28 34.49 -1.05
N ALA A 4 9.65 35.28 -0.18
CA ALA A 4 9.41 34.83 1.19
C ALA A 4 8.36 33.71 1.14
N GLU A 5 8.74 32.50 1.53
CA GLU A 5 7.83 31.41 1.86
C GLU A 5 6.87 31.89 2.95
N GLN A 6 5.64 32.22 2.58
CA GLN A 6 4.58 32.38 3.56
C GLN A 6 4.25 31.00 4.13
N GLU A 7 4.84 30.68 5.30
CA GLU A 7 4.48 29.51 6.09
C GLU A 7 2.96 29.51 6.33
N ASN A 8 2.24 28.54 5.74
CA ASN A 8 0.81 28.40 5.96
C ASN A 8 0.58 27.67 7.30
N PRO A 9 0.07 28.34 8.35
CA PRO A 9 -0.06 27.76 9.69
C PRO A 9 -1.01 26.56 9.74
N HIS A 10 -1.95 26.47 8.80
CA HIS A 10 -2.84 25.33 8.66
C HIS A 10 -2.13 24.10 8.07
N MET A 11 -1.18 24.31 7.15
CA MET A 11 -0.32 23.24 6.62
C MET A 11 0.58 22.67 7.73
N ARG A 12 1.16 23.53 8.57
CA ARG A 12 1.99 23.13 9.71
C ARG A 12 1.22 22.29 10.72
N ARG A 13 -0.02 22.68 11.07
CA ARG A 13 -0.90 21.88 11.95
C ARG A 13 -1.24 20.51 11.34
N LYS A 14 -1.55 20.46 10.04
CA LYS A 14 -1.83 19.20 9.33
C LYS A 14 -0.62 18.27 9.34
N VAL A 15 0.56 18.79 9.01
CA VAL A 15 1.84 18.05 9.01
C VAL A 15 2.14 17.49 10.41
N LEU A 16 1.97 18.31 11.46
CA LEU A 16 2.16 17.88 12.84
C LEU A 16 1.17 16.78 13.25
N SER A 17 -0.11 16.94 12.92
CA SER A 17 -1.15 15.94 13.21
C SER A 17 -0.89 14.60 12.49
N LEU A 18 -0.48 14.66 11.22
CA LEU A 18 -0.09 13.50 10.43
C LEU A 18 1.15 12.82 11.03
N SER A 19 2.19 13.58 11.36
CA SER A 19 3.41 13.06 11.99
C SER A 19 3.13 12.37 13.33
N GLN A 20 2.28 12.97 14.18
CA GLN A 20 1.86 12.36 15.44
C GLN A 20 1.08 11.06 15.21
N SER A 21 0.19 11.04 14.23
CA SER A 21 -0.56 9.84 13.85
C SER A 21 0.38 8.73 13.35
N PHE A 22 1.37 9.06 12.51
CA PHE A 22 2.38 8.11 12.05
C PHE A 22 3.23 7.54 13.18
N ASN A 23 3.65 8.36 14.13
CA ASN A 23 4.44 7.89 15.26
C ASN A 23 3.64 6.93 16.15
N LYS A 24 2.36 7.24 16.43
CA LYS A 24 1.47 6.33 17.17
C LYS A 24 1.33 4.98 16.47
N ILE A 25 1.13 5.00 15.15
CA ILE A 25 1.01 3.80 14.31
C ILE A 25 2.31 3.00 14.30
N LYS A 26 3.45 3.67 14.16
CA LYS A 26 4.78 3.03 14.14
C LYS A 26 5.05 2.30 15.46
N VAL A 27 4.75 2.95 16.58
CA VAL A 27 4.87 2.36 17.93
C VAL A 27 3.93 1.16 18.07
N ALA A 28 2.65 1.29 17.68
CA ALA A 28 1.71 0.18 17.74
C ALA A 28 2.14 -1.03 16.91
N ASN A 29 2.62 -0.81 15.68
CA ASN A 29 3.11 -1.90 14.82
C ASN A 29 4.38 -2.55 15.35
N LEU A 30 5.32 -1.78 15.95
CA LEU A 30 6.51 -2.33 16.59
C LEU A 30 6.16 -3.27 17.75
N LEU A 31 5.15 -2.91 18.54
CA LEU A 31 4.66 -3.71 19.66
C LEU A 31 3.93 -4.98 19.20
N LEU A 32 3.13 -4.88 18.12
CA LEU A 32 2.45 -6.04 17.53
C LEU A 32 3.44 -7.04 16.93
N THR A 33 4.47 -6.56 16.23
CA THR A 33 5.48 -7.46 15.64
C THR A 33 6.29 -8.18 16.73
N SER A 34 6.64 -7.49 17.82
CA SER A 34 7.40 -8.11 18.92
C SER A 34 6.56 -9.11 19.72
N SER A 35 5.28 -8.82 19.97
CA SER A 35 4.38 -9.75 20.68
C SER A 35 4.03 -10.97 19.83
N THR A 36 3.69 -10.76 18.55
CA THR A 36 3.32 -11.85 17.63
C THR A 36 4.50 -12.79 17.36
N SER A 37 5.72 -12.25 17.26
CA SER A 37 6.93 -13.08 17.08
C SER A 37 7.22 -13.97 18.28
N LYS A 38 6.89 -13.51 19.50
CA LYS A 38 7.10 -14.29 20.73
C LYS A 38 6.08 -15.42 20.84
N GLU A 39 4.80 -15.13 20.58
CA GLU A 39 3.72 -16.12 20.65
C GLU A 39 3.84 -17.22 19.57
N LEU A 40 4.29 -16.89 18.36
CA LEU A 40 4.50 -17.87 17.28
C LEU A 40 5.63 -18.87 17.55
N ILE A 41 6.60 -18.50 18.40
CA ILE A 41 7.72 -19.37 18.80
C ILE A 41 7.27 -20.36 19.87
N ASP A 42 6.42 -19.91 20.80
CA ASP A 42 6.01 -20.70 21.96
C ASP A 42 4.90 -21.72 21.65
N ASP A 43 3.99 -21.43 20.71
CA ASP A 43 2.95 -22.38 20.27
C ASP A 43 2.51 -22.14 18.80
N PRO A 44 3.11 -22.83 17.82
CA PRO A 44 2.87 -22.60 16.39
C PRO A 44 1.42 -22.89 15.95
N PHE A 45 0.69 -23.74 16.69
CA PHE A 45 -0.58 -24.31 16.23
C PHE A 45 -1.82 -23.71 16.92
N ASN A 46 -1.66 -22.98 18.03
CA ASN A 46 -2.77 -22.25 18.70
C ASN A 46 -3.40 -21.14 17.82
N SER A 47 -2.61 -20.61 16.89
CA SER A 47 -3.02 -19.51 16.01
C SER A 47 -4.15 -19.90 15.04
N LEU A 48 -4.27 -21.20 14.72
CA LEU A 48 -5.22 -21.71 13.72
C LEU A 48 -6.65 -21.85 14.28
N GLU A 49 -6.81 -22.26 15.54
CA GLU A 49 -8.15 -22.31 16.20
C GLU A 49 -8.70 -20.91 16.48
N ARG A 50 -7.84 -19.94 16.82
CA ARG A 50 -8.27 -18.56 17.04
C ARG A 50 -8.64 -17.82 15.77
N ALA A 51 -8.17 -18.26 14.59
CA ALA A 51 -8.46 -17.65 13.29
C ALA A 51 -9.98 -17.52 13.02
N GLN A 52 -10.78 -18.44 13.54
CA GLN A 52 -12.25 -18.43 13.39
C GLN A 52 -12.96 -17.37 14.26
N ARG A 53 -12.28 -16.77 15.25
CA ARG A 53 -12.85 -15.84 16.23
C ARG A 53 -12.46 -14.37 16.00
N TRP A 54 -11.66 -14.06 14.98
CA TRP A 54 -11.32 -12.67 14.64
C TRP A 54 -12.53 -11.97 13.99
N LYS A 55 -13.50 -11.54 14.80
CA LYS A 55 -14.15 -10.25 14.54
C LYS A 55 -13.05 -9.20 14.73
N ILE A 56 -12.25 -8.94 13.70
CA ILE A 56 -11.16 -7.97 13.73
C ILE A 56 -11.75 -6.60 14.07
N LYS A 57 -11.81 -6.26 15.37
CA LYS A 57 -11.87 -4.89 15.83
C LYS A 57 -10.42 -4.40 15.82
N SER A 58 -10.00 -3.90 14.67
CA SER A 58 -8.72 -3.23 14.54
C SER A 58 -8.63 -2.11 15.59
N ALA A 59 -7.47 -1.93 16.22
CA ALA A 59 -7.19 -0.79 17.10
C ALA A 59 -7.35 0.57 16.38
N TYR A 60 -7.54 0.56 15.06
CA TYR A 60 -7.86 1.72 14.23
C TYR A 60 -9.34 2.12 14.19
N GLY A 61 -10.26 1.42 14.87
CA GLY A 61 -11.70 1.68 14.76
C GLY A 61 -12.27 1.20 13.42
N ASP A 62 -13.47 1.66 13.04
CA ASP A 62 -14.01 1.44 11.69
C ASP A 62 -13.04 2.07 10.68
N ILE A 63 -12.18 1.24 10.08
CA ILE A 63 -11.09 1.68 9.20
C ILE A 63 -11.58 2.16 7.84
N GLY A 64 -12.86 2.58 7.76
CA GLY A 64 -13.63 2.90 6.57
C GLY A 64 -12.69 3.22 5.44
N PHE A 65 -12.58 2.27 4.49
CA PHE A 65 -11.48 2.13 3.53
C PHE A 65 -11.40 3.29 2.54
N LYS A 66 -11.26 4.48 3.07
CA LYS A 66 -11.54 5.78 2.49
C LYS A 66 -10.52 6.73 3.11
N TYR A 67 -9.34 6.74 2.51
CA TYR A 67 -8.39 7.81 2.77
C TYR A 67 -8.93 9.12 2.20
N ARG A 68 -8.70 10.21 2.93
CA ARG A 68 -8.82 11.57 2.41
C ARG A 68 -7.54 12.00 1.71
N ASP A 69 -7.62 13.05 0.91
CA ASP A 69 -6.49 13.55 0.10
C ASP A 69 -5.25 13.89 0.94
N ASP A 70 -5.43 14.54 2.09
CA ASP A 70 -4.32 14.84 3.00
C ASP A 70 -3.64 13.57 3.56
N GLN A 71 -4.43 12.54 3.85
CA GLN A 71 -3.94 11.25 4.33
C GLN A 71 -3.25 10.44 3.22
N THR A 72 -3.78 10.50 2.00
CA THR A 72 -3.19 9.84 0.82
C THR A 72 -1.83 10.44 0.50
N ILE A 73 -1.69 11.77 0.48
CA ILE A 73 -0.40 12.44 0.24
C ILE A 73 0.62 12.06 1.31
N ALA A 74 0.20 12.09 2.57
CA ALA A 74 1.03 11.64 3.69
C ALA A 74 1.44 10.17 3.56
N TYR A 75 0.54 9.28 3.14
CA TYR A 75 0.84 7.87 2.89
C TYR A 75 1.88 7.71 1.79
N ILE A 76 1.77 8.48 0.69
CA ILE A 76 2.74 8.44 -0.40
C ILE A 76 4.11 8.88 0.09
N ALA A 77 4.18 10.00 0.80
CA ALA A 77 5.46 10.53 1.27
C ALA A 77 6.17 9.59 2.27
N SER A 78 5.40 8.89 3.12
CA SER A 78 5.98 8.16 4.26
C SER A 78 5.96 6.63 4.15
N ARG A 79 5.10 6.04 3.29
CA ARG A 79 4.88 4.58 3.24
C ARG A 79 5.09 3.99 1.85
N MET A 80 4.65 4.68 0.79
CA MET A 80 4.73 4.14 -0.57
C MET A 80 6.14 3.69 -0.98
N PRO A 81 7.23 4.45 -0.71
CA PRO A 81 8.58 4.00 -1.02
C PRO A 81 8.95 2.68 -0.34
N ALA A 82 8.63 2.52 0.95
CA ALA A 82 8.92 1.31 1.70
C ALA A 82 8.11 0.10 1.18
N VAL A 83 6.83 0.30 0.84
CA VAL A 83 5.97 -0.74 0.27
C VAL A 83 6.50 -1.17 -1.10
N TYR A 84 6.83 -0.22 -1.97
CA TYR A 84 7.44 -0.50 -3.26
C TYR A 84 8.76 -1.29 -3.10
N SER A 85 9.67 -0.88 -2.22
CA SER A 85 10.95 -1.57 -2.02
C SER A 85 10.78 -2.99 -1.52
N ALA A 86 9.84 -3.23 -0.59
CA ALA A 86 9.53 -4.57 -0.11
C ALA A 86 8.98 -5.46 -1.23
N CYS A 87 8.01 -4.98 -2.00
CA CYS A 87 7.45 -5.70 -3.14
C CYS A 87 8.52 -5.98 -4.20
N TYR A 88 9.33 -4.98 -4.57
CA TYR A 88 10.41 -5.12 -5.53
C TYR A 88 11.39 -6.22 -5.10
N ARG A 89 11.81 -6.24 -3.83
CA ARG A 89 12.75 -7.25 -3.31
C ARG A 89 12.18 -8.66 -3.42
N VAL A 90 10.91 -8.84 -3.06
CA VAL A 90 10.22 -10.14 -3.12
C VAL A 90 10.05 -10.58 -4.57
N LEU A 91 9.53 -9.71 -5.44
CA LEU A 91 9.29 -10.03 -6.84
C LEU A 91 10.59 -10.33 -7.60
N LYS A 92 11.67 -9.61 -7.30
CA LYS A 92 13.00 -9.91 -7.85
C LYS A 92 13.50 -11.30 -7.46
N GLU A 93 13.24 -11.72 -6.22
CA GLU A 93 13.57 -13.07 -5.76
C GLU A 93 12.70 -14.13 -6.45
N VAL A 94 11.41 -13.85 -6.71
CA VAL A 94 10.54 -14.71 -7.51
C VAL A 94 11.11 -14.88 -8.92
N LYS A 95 11.45 -13.78 -9.61
CA LYS A 95 12.07 -13.84 -10.94
C LYS A 95 13.37 -14.64 -10.95
N ARG A 96 14.20 -14.49 -9.92
CA ARG A 96 15.47 -15.23 -9.78
C ARG A 96 15.24 -16.74 -9.65
N ARG A 97 14.22 -17.16 -8.89
CA ARG A 97 13.91 -18.58 -8.65
C ARG A 97 13.12 -19.22 -9.79
N LEU A 98 12.33 -18.42 -10.52
CA LEU A 98 11.48 -18.84 -11.63
C LEU A 98 11.81 -17.99 -12.88
N PRO A 99 12.95 -18.23 -13.55
CA PRO A 99 13.41 -17.37 -14.64
C PRO A 99 12.47 -17.36 -15.86
N GLY A 100 11.67 -18.41 -16.05
CA GLY A 100 10.65 -18.48 -17.11
C GLY A 100 9.32 -17.81 -16.76
N PHE A 101 9.12 -17.38 -15.51
CA PHE A 101 7.88 -16.72 -15.12
C PHE A 101 7.86 -15.27 -15.60
N ALA A 102 6.81 -14.89 -16.33
CA ALA A 102 6.57 -13.55 -16.84
C ALA A 102 5.06 -13.22 -16.72
N PRO A 103 4.63 -12.49 -15.68
CA PRO A 103 3.22 -12.29 -15.40
C PRO A 103 2.56 -11.39 -16.45
N LYS A 104 1.59 -11.93 -17.19
CA LYS A 104 0.80 -11.19 -18.19
C LYS A 104 -0.36 -10.41 -17.57
N ARG A 105 -1.01 -11.01 -16.58
CA ARG A 105 -2.19 -10.46 -15.91
C ARG A 105 -1.98 -10.51 -14.41
N VAL A 106 -2.16 -9.37 -13.74
CA VAL A 106 -1.98 -9.24 -12.28
C VAL A 106 -3.24 -8.69 -11.65
N LEU A 107 -3.59 -9.20 -10.46
CA LEU A 107 -4.59 -8.62 -9.56
C LEU A 107 -3.85 -8.06 -8.35
N ASP A 108 -4.04 -6.78 -8.08
CA ASP A 108 -3.54 -6.07 -6.91
C ASP A 108 -4.72 -5.67 -6.02
N PHE A 109 -4.99 -6.49 -5.01
CA PHE A 109 -6.05 -6.25 -4.04
C PHE A 109 -5.53 -5.36 -2.91
N ARG A 110 -6.25 -4.28 -2.58
CA ARG A 110 -5.75 -3.17 -1.74
C ARG A 110 -4.59 -2.45 -2.38
N SER A 111 -4.69 -2.17 -3.68
CA SER A 111 -3.62 -1.56 -4.44
C SER A 111 -3.18 -0.20 -3.90
N GLY A 112 -4.05 0.50 -3.15
CA GLY A 112 -3.77 1.83 -2.63
C GLY A 112 -3.36 2.77 -3.76
N THR A 113 -2.16 3.33 -3.67
CA THR A 113 -1.58 4.25 -4.66
C THR A 113 -0.83 3.54 -5.80
N GLY A 114 -0.90 2.20 -5.87
CA GLY A 114 -0.32 1.40 -6.94
C GLY A 114 1.15 1.01 -6.75
N SER A 115 1.64 0.92 -5.51
CA SER A 115 3.07 0.60 -5.24
C SER A 115 3.52 -0.74 -5.87
N VAL A 116 2.64 -1.74 -5.89
CA VAL A 116 2.91 -3.06 -6.48
C VAL A 116 2.99 -2.96 -8.00
N HIS A 117 2.14 -2.16 -8.64
CA HIS A 117 2.20 -1.91 -10.09
C HIS A 117 3.60 -1.45 -10.53
N TRP A 118 4.19 -0.48 -9.81
CA TRP A 118 5.55 -0.01 -10.07
C TRP A 118 6.59 -1.13 -9.92
N ALA A 119 6.52 -1.89 -8.83
CA ALA A 119 7.46 -2.98 -8.57
C ALA A 119 7.37 -4.09 -9.63
N VAL A 120 6.16 -4.48 -10.06
CA VAL A 120 5.96 -5.50 -11.10
C VAL A 120 6.54 -5.03 -12.44
N ARG A 121 6.27 -3.78 -12.84
CA ARG A 121 6.80 -3.22 -14.10
C ARG A 121 8.32 -3.19 -14.14
N GLU A 122 8.95 -2.92 -13.00
CA GLU A 122 10.41 -2.89 -12.92
C GLU A 122 11.04 -4.28 -12.96
N VAL A 123 10.42 -5.27 -12.30
CA VAL A 123 10.94 -6.63 -12.28
C VAL A 123 10.73 -7.34 -13.62
N TRP A 124 9.58 -7.16 -14.26
CA TRP A 124 9.29 -7.73 -15.58
C TRP A 124 8.87 -6.66 -16.60
N PRO A 125 9.83 -5.89 -17.12
CA PRO A 125 9.55 -4.88 -18.13
C PRO A 125 8.89 -5.52 -19.35
N HIS A 126 7.82 -4.91 -19.85
CA HIS A 126 7.06 -5.32 -21.04
C HIS A 126 6.31 -6.67 -20.97
N SER A 127 6.40 -7.41 -19.86
CA SER A 127 5.63 -8.65 -19.73
C SER A 127 4.16 -8.38 -19.38
N LEU A 128 3.91 -7.35 -18.57
CA LEU A 128 2.61 -7.05 -18.00
C LEU A 128 1.70 -6.45 -19.06
N GLU A 129 0.60 -7.13 -19.38
CA GLU A 129 -0.40 -6.70 -20.35
C GLU A 129 -1.61 -6.06 -19.65
N THR A 130 -2.01 -6.61 -18.50
CA THR A 130 -3.15 -6.10 -17.74
C THR A 130 -2.90 -6.16 -16.24
N ILE A 131 -3.32 -5.12 -15.53
CA ILE A 131 -3.37 -5.11 -14.07
C ILE A 131 -4.75 -4.64 -13.59
N ASN A 132 -5.34 -5.43 -12.71
CA ASN A 132 -6.60 -5.15 -12.04
C ASN A 132 -6.28 -4.63 -10.65
N LEU A 133 -6.68 -3.39 -10.37
CA LEU A 133 -6.47 -2.71 -9.09
C LEU A 133 -7.80 -2.69 -8.35
N VAL A 134 -7.85 -3.27 -7.15
CA VAL A 134 -9.04 -3.23 -6.30
C VAL A 134 -8.72 -2.36 -5.08
N GLU A 135 -9.25 -1.14 -5.07
CA GLU A 135 -9.00 -0.15 -4.01
C GLU A 135 -10.26 0.67 -3.75
N PRO A 136 -10.95 0.51 -2.62
CA PRO A 136 -12.17 1.29 -2.34
C PRO A 136 -11.94 2.80 -2.13
N SER A 137 -10.73 3.25 -1.81
CA SER A 137 -10.45 4.68 -1.60
C SER A 137 -10.26 5.42 -2.93
N LYS A 138 -11.25 6.26 -3.28
CA LYS A 138 -11.15 7.17 -4.44
C LYS A 138 -9.99 8.15 -4.37
N SER A 139 -9.58 8.56 -3.18
CA SER A 139 -8.41 9.43 -3.00
C SER A 139 -7.12 8.71 -3.43
N MET A 140 -6.93 7.48 -2.97
CA MET A 140 -5.79 6.65 -3.36
C MET A 140 -5.79 6.32 -4.85
N GLN A 141 -6.96 5.95 -5.41
CA GLN A 141 -7.09 5.72 -6.85
C GLN A 141 -6.68 6.95 -7.68
N ARG A 142 -7.21 8.14 -7.33
CA ARG A 142 -6.88 9.39 -8.05
C ARG A 142 -5.39 9.67 -8.03
N VAL A 143 -4.75 9.60 -6.86
CA VAL A 143 -3.30 9.89 -6.80
C VAL A 143 -2.49 8.80 -7.51
N GLY A 144 -2.88 7.53 -7.39
CA GLY A 144 -2.27 6.44 -8.16
C GLY A 144 -2.33 6.70 -9.67
N GLN A 145 -3.47 7.15 -10.20
CA GLN A 145 -3.62 7.55 -11.59
C GLN A 145 -2.75 8.78 -11.93
N SER A 146 -2.71 9.80 -11.06
CA SER A 146 -1.88 10.98 -11.26
C SER A 146 -0.38 10.64 -11.33
N LEU A 147 0.10 9.69 -10.54
CA LEU A 147 1.49 9.23 -10.57
C LEU A 147 1.86 8.53 -11.88
N LEU A 148 0.88 8.05 -12.64
CA LEU A 148 1.09 7.38 -13.93
C LEU A 148 0.99 8.34 -15.12
N GLN A 149 0.56 9.59 -14.90
CA GLN A 149 0.44 10.57 -15.97
C GLN A 149 1.80 10.83 -16.62
N GLY A 150 1.80 10.85 -17.96
CA GLY A 150 3.02 11.09 -18.76
C GLY A 150 3.91 9.85 -18.95
N LEU A 151 3.61 8.72 -18.32
CA LEU A 151 4.32 7.47 -18.60
C LEU A 151 3.85 6.86 -19.92
N LYS A 152 4.80 6.30 -20.66
CA LYS A 152 4.54 5.52 -21.88
C LYS A 152 4.56 4.02 -21.55
N ASP A 153 4.03 3.23 -22.48
CA ASP A 153 4.05 1.77 -22.43
C ASP A 153 3.47 1.21 -21.13
N LEU A 154 2.32 1.76 -20.73
CA LEU A 154 1.55 1.26 -19.61
C LEU A 154 0.75 0.02 -20.03
N PRO A 155 0.60 -0.99 -19.15
CA PRO A 155 -0.36 -2.06 -19.36
C PRO A 155 -1.79 -1.48 -19.37
N VAL A 156 -2.76 -2.30 -19.74
CA VAL A 156 -4.17 -1.99 -19.47
C VAL A 156 -4.38 -1.96 -17.95
N ILE A 157 -4.75 -0.81 -17.39
CA ILE A 157 -5.00 -0.63 -15.95
C ILE A 157 -6.49 -0.54 -15.73
N GLN A 158 -7.05 -1.53 -15.06
CA GLN A 158 -8.48 -1.57 -14.69
C GLN A 158 -8.58 -1.34 -13.19
N SER A 159 -9.44 -0.41 -12.77
CA SER A 159 -9.61 -0.06 -11.35
C SER A 159 -11.04 -0.35 -10.89
N TYR A 160 -11.15 -0.98 -9.75
CA TYR A 160 -12.40 -1.44 -9.15
C TYR A 160 -12.48 -0.99 -7.70
N ASP A 161 -13.69 -0.69 -7.23
CA ASP A 161 -13.91 -0.31 -5.83
C ASP A 161 -14.01 -1.53 -4.90
N SER A 162 -14.28 -2.71 -5.47
CA SER A 162 -14.46 -3.96 -4.74
C SER A 162 -14.16 -5.18 -5.61
N LEU A 163 -13.99 -6.35 -4.99
CA LEU A 163 -13.85 -7.61 -5.70
C LEU A 163 -15.14 -8.02 -6.41
N GLN A 164 -16.31 -7.64 -5.89
CA GLN A 164 -17.58 -7.94 -6.54
C GLN A 164 -17.72 -7.23 -7.89
N ALA A 165 -17.12 -6.05 -8.04
CA ALA A 165 -17.11 -5.32 -9.31
C ALA A 165 -16.14 -5.92 -10.35
N LEU A 166 -15.29 -6.86 -9.96
CA LEU A 166 -14.37 -7.57 -10.84
C LEU A 166 -14.99 -8.83 -11.47
N MET A 167 -16.03 -9.41 -10.84
CA MET A 167 -16.74 -10.61 -11.30
C MET A 167 -17.80 -10.26 -12.35
#